data_AF-A0A661ETT0-F1
#
_entry.id   AF-A0A661ETT0-F1
#
_cell.length_a   1.000
_cell.length_b   1.000
_cell.length_c   1.000
_cell.angle_alpha   90.00
_cell.angle_beta   90.00
_cell.angle_gamma   90.00
#
_symmetry.space_group_name_H-M   'P 1'
#
loop_
_entity.id
_entity.type
_entity.pdbx_description
1 polymer ?
#
loop_
_entity_poly.entity_id
_entity_poly.type
_entity_poly.pdbx_seq_one_letter_code
_entity_poly.pdbx_strand_id
1 'polypeptide(L)'
;MPAELARNSDDPGMSIEACLTDTRHQLEHVIEVSENSANQTMDLVENLLAILKELIESSDQLQTHYLKLSVDEAVGGAAEQNIPIINFMTHLNQHSATMRKGLNTVMETQGFQDITGQVINRVIGLLNEMEKSLDETTFKTPILVNKLQGEGPSIIPDKDTHCTEQNDVDDLLADLGL
;
A
#
# COMPACT_ATOMS: atom_id res chain seq x y z
N MET A 1 33.76 -21.42 41.82
CA MET A 1 34.11 -20.63 40.62
C MET A 1 34.74 -21.58 39.62
N PRO A 2 34.21 -21.70 38.39
CA PRO A 2 34.42 -20.66 37.39
C PRO A 2 33.20 -20.27 36.53
N ALA A 3 33.33 -19.06 35.95
CA ALA A 3 32.78 -18.54 34.69
C ALA A 3 31.26 -18.50 34.46
N GLU A 4 30.69 -17.32 34.77
CA GLU A 4 29.53 -16.74 34.09
C GLU A 4 29.68 -16.82 32.57
N LEU A 5 28.77 -17.56 31.92
CA LEU A 5 28.30 -17.22 30.58
C LEU A 5 27.02 -16.37 30.75
N ALA A 6 27.20 -15.10 31.10
CA ALA A 6 26.19 -14.09 30.82
C ALA A 6 26.27 -13.80 29.32
N ARG A 7 25.50 -14.56 28.54
CA ARG A 7 25.24 -14.30 27.13
C ARG A 7 24.53 -12.95 27.08
N ASN A 8 25.29 -11.91 26.76
CA ASN A 8 24.83 -10.55 26.55
C ASN A 8 23.64 -10.58 25.57
N SER A 9 22.43 -10.31 26.06
CA SER A 9 21.18 -10.41 25.30
C SER A 9 20.54 -9.06 24.97
N ASP A 10 21.28 -7.96 25.15
CA ASP A 10 20.84 -6.63 24.76
C ASP A 10 21.72 -6.14 23.59
N ASP A 11 21.53 -6.76 22.42
CA ASP A 11 21.94 -6.14 21.15
C ASP A 11 20.74 -5.37 20.58
N PRO A 12 20.73 -4.03 20.64
CA PRO A 12 19.62 -3.22 20.13
C PRO A 12 19.42 -3.37 18.61
N GLY A 13 20.40 -3.87 17.86
CA GLY A 13 20.27 -4.14 16.42
C GLY A 13 19.28 -5.27 16.09
N MET A 14 19.28 -6.35 16.88
CA MET A 14 18.44 -7.54 16.66
C MET A 14 16.93 -7.25 16.88
N SER A 15 16.60 -6.22 17.64
CA SER A 15 15.22 -5.80 17.91
C SER A 15 14.62 -4.93 16.80
N ILE A 16 15.46 -4.10 16.14
CA ILE A 16 15.03 -3.22 15.04
C ILE A 16 14.82 -4.04 13.76
N GLU A 17 15.73 -4.95 13.44
CA GLU A 17 15.64 -5.83 12.26
C GLU A 17 14.40 -6.73 12.32
N ALA A 18 14.13 -7.33 13.49
CA ALA A 18 12.93 -8.15 13.72
C ALA A 18 11.63 -7.32 13.60
N CYS A 19 11.61 -6.09 14.13
CA CYS A 19 10.47 -5.18 14.04
C CYS A 19 10.20 -4.72 12.60
N LEU A 20 11.25 -4.41 11.83
CA LEU A 20 11.14 -4.04 10.42
C LEU A 20 10.59 -5.19 9.59
N THR A 21 11.10 -6.40 9.82
CA THR A 21 10.64 -7.62 9.13
C THR A 21 9.17 -7.93 9.45
N ASP A 22 8.76 -7.81 10.71
CA ASP A 22 7.36 -8.03 11.11
C ASP A 22 6.42 -6.98 10.51
N THR A 23 6.79 -5.70 10.55
CA THR A 23 6.02 -4.61 9.96
C THR A 23 5.85 -4.81 8.44
N ARG A 24 6.89 -5.31 7.76
CA ARG A 24 6.86 -5.66 6.33
C ARG A 24 5.85 -6.78 6.06
N HIS A 25 5.88 -7.87 6.83
CA HIS A 25 4.92 -8.96 6.68
C HIS A 25 3.48 -8.50 6.91
N GLN A 26 3.26 -7.63 7.88
CA GLN A 26 1.95 -7.03 8.11
C GLN A 26 1.51 -6.17 6.92
N LEU A 27 2.42 -5.38 6.34
CA LEU A 27 2.13 -4.56 5.15
C LEU A 27 1.83 -5.42 3.92
N GLU A 28 2.62 -6.45 3.66
CA GLU A 28 2.40 -7.43 2.57
C GLU A 28 1.03 -8.10 2.73
N HIS A 29 0.67 -8.52 3.94
CA HIS A 29 -0.63 -9.12 4.22
C HIS A 29 -1.80 -8.15 3.99
N VAL A 30 -1.68 -6.90 4.42
CA VAL A 30 -2.71 -5.88 4.20
C VAL A 30 -2.92 -5.61 2.70
N ILE A 31 -1.86 -5.63 1.90
CA ILE A 31 -1.94 -5.46 0.44
C ILE A 31 -2.65 -6.65 -0.20
N GLU A 32 -2.26 -7.87 0.16
CA GLU A 32 -2.89 -9.10 -0.34
C GLU A 32 -4.39 -9.12 -0.03
N VAL A 33 -4.77 -8.82 1.21
CA VAL A 33 -6.17 -8.76 1.63
C VAL A 33 -6.93 -7.65 0.89
N SER A 34 -6.30 -6.50 0.68
CA SER A 34 -6.89 -5.37 -0.05
C SER A 34 -7.13 -5.70 -1.53
N GLU A 35 -6.14 -6.31 -2.19
CA GLU A 35 -6.22 -6.74 -3.59
C GLU A 35 -7.28 -7.82 -3.78
N ASN A 36 -7.31 -8.82 -2.90
CA ASN A 36 -8.30 -9.89 -2.96
C ASN A 36 -9.73 -9.35 -2.73
N SER A 37 -9.90 -8.45 -1.76
CA SER A 37 -11.20 -7.83 -1.47
C SER A 37 -11.69 -6.96 -2.64
N ALA A 38 -10.78 -6.28 -3.33
CA ALA A 38 -11.07 -5.51 -4.53
C ALA A 38 -11.54 -6.40 -5.68
N ASN A 39 -10.81 -7.47 -5.96
CA ASN A 39 -11.17 -8.42 -7.01
C ASN A 39 -12.54 -9.05 -6.73
N GLN A 40 -12.80 -9.47 -5.49
CA GLN A 40 -14.12 -9.95 -5.08
C GLN A 40 -15.23 -8.91 -5.26
N THR A 41 -14.94 -7.64 -4.96
CA THR A 41 -15.91 -6.56 -5.17
C THR A 41 -16.22 -6.37 -6.66
N MET A 42 -15.21 -6.44 -7.53
CA MET A 42 -15.41 -6.35 -8.98
C MET A 42 -16.24 -7.52 -9.52
N ASP A 43 -15.93 -8.75 -9.10
CA ASP A 43 -16.72 -9.93 -9.47
C ASP A 43 -18.19 -9.77 -9.06
N LEU A 44 -18.46 -9.25 -7.86
CA LEU A 44 -19.82 -8.96 -7.41
C LEU A 44 -20.49 -7.89 -8.28
N VAL A 45 -19.77 -6.82 -8.62
CA VAL A 45 -20.30 -5.75 -9.47
C VAL A 45 -20.61 -6.25 -10.89
N GLU A 46 -19.75 -7.08 -11.48
CA GLU A 46 -19.99 -7.71 -12.79
C GLU A 46 -21.25 -8.57 -12.78
N ASN A 47 -21.40 -9.41 -11.76
CA ASN A 47 -22.59 -10.25 -11.59
C ASN A 47 -23.86 -9.39 -11.44
N LEU A 48 -23.81 -8.31 -10.68
CA LEU A 48 -24.94 -7.39 -10.52
C LEU A 48 -25.29 -6.68 -11.84
N LEU A 49 -24.29 -6.28 -12.63
CA LEU A 49 -24.49 -5.68 -13.95
C LEU A 49 -25.17 -6.66 -14.92
N ALA A 50 -24.79 -7.95 -14.88
CA ALA A 50 -25.43 -9.00 -15.67
C ALA A 50 -26.90 -9.20 -15.27
N ILE A 51 -27.18 -9.31 -13.96
CA ILE A 51 -28.55 -9.44 -13.44
C ILE A 51 -29.41 -8.22 -13.81
N LEU A 52 -28.87 -7.00 -13.68
CA LEU A 52 -29.57 -5.77 -14.07
C LEU A 52 -29.92 -5.74 -15.56
N LYS A 53 -29.04 -6.27 -16.41
CA LYS A 53 -29.30 -6.36 -17.85
C LYS A 53 -30.49 -7.28 -18.12
N GLU A 54 -30.50 -8.48 -17.54
CA GLU A 54 -31.61 -9.43 -17.68
C GLU A 54 -32.94 -8.87 -17.14
N LEU A 55 -32.88 -8.15 -16.01
CA LEU A 55 -34.04 -7.51 -15.40
C LEU A 55 -34.65 -6.44 -16.30
N ILE A 56 -33.82 -5.58 -16.91
CA ILE A 56 -34.29 -4.53 -17.83
C ILE A 56 -34.88 -5.16 -19.08
N GLU A 57 -34.23 -6.17 -19.65
CA GLU A 57 -34.74 -6.86 -20.84
C GLU A 57 -36.11 -7.50 -20.57
N SER A 58 -36.27 -8.16 -19.41
CA SER A 58 -37.55 -8.75 -18.99
C SER A 58 -38.63 -7.68 -18.76
N SER A 59 -38.26 -6.56 -18.14
CA SER A 59 -39.15 -5.41 -17.90
C SER A 59 -39.62 -4.78 -19.20
N ASP A 60 -38.73 -4.59 -20.19
CA ASP A 60 -39.05 -4.05 -21.51
C ASP A 60 -39.98 -4.98 -22.31
N GLN A 61 -39.73 -6.30 -22.24
CA GLN A 61 -40.60 -7.30 -22.86
C GLN A 61 -42.02 -7.25 -22.26
N LEU A 62 -42.13 -7.20 -20.93
CA LEU A 62 -43.42 -7.10 -20.25
C LEU A 62 -44.12 -5.77 -20.56
N GLN A 63 -43.40 -4.65 -20.53
CA GLN A 63 -43.95 -3.35 -20.86
C GLN A 63 -44.52 -3.34 -22.29
N THR A 64 -43.78 -3.90 -23.25
CA THR A 64 -44.25 -4.03 -24.64
C THR A 64 -45.49 -4.91 -24.75
N HIS A 65 -45.53 -6.02 -24.00
CA HIS A 65 -46.69 -6.92 -23.97
C HIS A 65 -47.95 -6.21 -23.44
N TYR A 66 -47.84 -5.52 -22.30
CA TYR A 66 -48.97 -4.79 -21.71
C TYR A 66 -49.41 -3.59 -22.55
N LEU A 67 -48.48 -2.90 -23.21
CA LEU A 67 -48.83 -1.83 -24.16
C LEU A 67 -49.65 -2.36 -25.33
N LYS A 68 -49.28 -3.52 -25.90
CA LYS A 68 -50.05 -4.16 -26.99
C LYS A 68 -51.44 -4.58 -26.51
N LEU A 69 -51.54 -5.21 -25.34
CA LEU A 69 -52.82 -5.62 -24.77
C LEU A 69 -53.76 -4.43 -24.56
N SER A 70 -53.24 -3.30 -24.08
CA SER A 70 -54.01 -2.07 -23.89
C SER A 70 -54.52 -1.45 -25.20
N VAL A 71 -53.82 -1.67 -26.32
CA VAL A 71 -54.26 -1.20 -27.65
C VAL A 71 -55.33 -2.15 -28.22
N ASP A 72 -55.15 -3.46 -28.08
CA ASP A 72 -56.07 -4.47 -28.62
C ASP A 72 -57.39 -4.56 -27.82
N GLU A 73 -57.36 -4.33 -26.49
CA GLU A 73 -58.53 -4.36 -25.61
C GLU A 73 -59.17 -2.98 -25.37
N ALA A 74 -58.92 -2.00 -26.26
CA ALA A 74 -59.49 -0.65 -26.17
C ALA A 74 -61.03 -0.61 -26.09
N VAL A 75 -61.71 -1.73 -26.40
CA VAL A 75 -63.14 -1.94 -26.23
C VAL A 75 -63.39 -2.79 -24.97
N GLY A 76 -63.26 -2.21 -23.77
CA GLY A 76 -63.62 -2.94 -22.54
C GLY A 76 -63.11 -2.44 -21.20
N GLY A 77 -62.25 -1.41 -21.15
CA GLY A 77 -61.70 -0.86 -19.90
C GLY A 77 -60.50 -1.62 -19.33
N ALA A 78 -60.10 -2.75 -19.94
CA ALA A 78 -58.90 -3.50 -19.55
C ALA A 78 -57.59 -2.71 -19.78
N ALA A 79 -57.58 -1.79 -20.76
CA ALA A 79 -56.47 -0.88 -21.01
C ALA A 79 -56.12 0.03 -19.81
N GLU A 80 -57.13 0.51 -19.06
CA GLU A 80 -56.90 1.34 -17.86
C GLU A 80 -56.31 0.51 -16.70
N GLN A 81 -56.67 -0.76 -16.60
CA GLN A 81 -56.17 -1.67 -15.55
C GLN A 81 -54.68 -2.01 -15.73
N ASN A 82 -54.15 -1.88 -16.94
CA ASN A 82 -52.75 -2.15 -17.25
C ASN A 82 -51.82 -0.94 -16.99
N ILE A 83 -52.37 0.27 -16.83
CA ILE A 83 -51.59 1.51 -16.60
C ILE A 83 -50.66 1.39 -15.38
N PRO A 84 -51.10 0.90 -14.20
CA PRO A 84 -50.22 0.74 -13.04
C PRO A 84 -49.03 -0.19 -13.29
N ILE A 85 -49.23 -1.26 -14.08
CA ILE A 85 -48.17 -2.22 -14.43
C ILE A 85 -47.15 -1.55 -15.35
N ILE A 86 -47.60 -0.81 -16.37
CA ILE A 86 -46.72 -0.07 -17.29
C ILE A 86 -45.90 0.99 -16.54
N ASN A 87 -46.52 1.69 -15.58
CA ASN A 87 -45.84 2.68 -14.74
C ASN A 87 -44.79 2.02 -13.83
N PHE A 88 -45.12 0.88 -13.21
CA PHE A 88 -44.16 0.12 -12.41
C PHE A 88 -42.94 -0.31 -13.25
N MET A 89 -43.15 -0.86 -14.45
CA MET A 89 -42.05 -1.25 -15.35
C MET A 89 -41.20 -0.05 -15.78
N THR A 90 -41.84 1.10 -16.03
CA THR A 90 -41.13 2.36 -16.32
C THR A 90 -40.21 2.76 -15.16
N HIS A 91 -40.71 2.73 -13.92
CA HIS A 91 -39.90 3.05 -12.75
C HIS A 91 -38.79 2.01 -12.52
N LEU A 92 -39.09 0.72 -12.72
CA LEU A 92 -38.10 -0.36 -12.63
C LEU A 92 -36.94 -0.13 -13.60
N ASN A 93 -37.24 0.24 -14.85
CA ASN A 93 -36.24 0.55 -15.86
C ASN A 93 -35.40 1.78 -15.49
N GLN A 94 -36.03 2.86 -14.99
CA GLN A 94 -35.34 4.07 -14.55
C GLN A 94 -34.40 3.81 -13.38
N HIS A 95 -34.85 3.07 -12.36
CA HIS A 95 -34.02 2.70 -11.21
C HIS A 95 -32.88 1.77 -11.63
N SER A 96 -33.15 0.79 -12.50
CA SER A 96 -32.13 -0.14 -12.99
C SER A 96 -31.06 0.57 -13.82
N ALA A 97 -31.44 1.57 -14.62
CA ALA A 97 -30.48 2.42 -15.34
C ALA A 97 -29.61 3.24 -14.39
N THR A 98 -30.19 3.76 -13.31
CA THR A 98 -29.47 4.49 -12.26
C THR A 98 -28.48 3.59 -11.53
N MET A 99 -28.89 2.38 -11.16
CA MET A 99 -28.03 1.39 -10.51
C MET A 99 -26.88 0.95 -11.42
N ARG A 100 -27.16 0.68 -12.71
CA ARG A 100 -26.14 0.36 -13.71
C ARG A 100 -25.09 1.47 -13.83
N LYS A 101 -25.53 2.74 -13.88
CA LYS A 101 -24.61 3.88 -13.91
C LYS A 101 -23.72 3.92 -12.66
N GLY A 102 -24.30 3.74 -11.48
CA GLY A 102 -23.55 3.72 -10.21
C GLY A 102 -22.50 2.61 -10.17
N LEU A 103 -22.88 1.39 -10.55
CA LEU A 103 -21.97 0.24 -10.61
C LEU A 103 -20.82 0.44 -11.61
N ASN A 104 -21.10 1.03 -12.78
CA ASN A 104 -20.04 1.40 -13.73
C ASN A 104 -19.09 2.45 -13.14
N THR A 105 -19.60 3.46 -12.42
CA THR A 105 -18.74 4.44 -11.72
C THR A 105 -17.89 3.80 -10.63
N VAL A 106 -18.41 2.77 -9.93
CA VAL A 106 -17.60 1.99 -8.97
C VAL A 106 -16.45 1.28 -9.69
N MET A 107 -16.71 0.63 -10.83
CA MET A 107 -15.65 0.02 -11.64
C MET A 107 -14.61 1.01 -12.15
N GLU A 108 -15.05 2.19 -12.63
CA GLU A 108 -14.14 3.25 -13.07
C GLU A 108 -13.25 3.74 -11.91
N THR A 109 -13.84 3.92 -10.72
CA THR A 109 -13.12 4.38 -9.53
C THR A 109 -12.15 3.33 -9.01
N GLN A 110 -12.45 2.04 -9.21
CA GLN A 110 -11.57 0.94 -8.84
C GLN A 110 -10.20 1.01 -9.54
N GLY A 111 -10.12 1.65 -10.72
CA GLY A 111 -8.85 1.92 -11.40
C GLY A 111 -7.83 2.67 -10.52
N PHE A 112 -8.28 3.50 -9.57
CA PHE A 112 -7.38 4.14 -8.60
C PHE A 112 -6.78 3.16 -7.59
N GLN A 113 -7.51 2.10 -7.21
CA GLN A 113 -6.99 1.07 -6.32
C GLN A 113 -5.95 0.19 -7.01
N ASP A 114 -6.15 -0.18 -8.28
CA ASP A 114 -5.16 -0.95 -9.06
C ASP A 114 -3.83 -0.17 -9.19
N ILE A 115 -3.91 1.12 -9.56
CA ILE A 115 -2.74 1.99 -9.61
C ILE A 115 -2.07 2.11 -8.22
N THR A 116 -2.85 2.24 -7.15
CA THR A 116 -2.32 2.34 -5.78
C THR A 116 -1.63 1.05 -5.35
N GLY A 117 -2.20 -0.12 -5.65
CA GLY A 117 -1.61 -1.42 -5.38
C GLY A 117 -0.27 -1.60 -6.10
N GLN A 118 -0.19 -1.22 -7.38
CA GLN A 118 1.05 -1.26 -8.15
C GLN A 118 2.14 -0.34 -7.57
N VAL A 119 1.78 0.89 -7.17
CA VAL A 119 2.71 1.83 -6.54
C VAL A 119 3.23 1.28 -5.21
N ILE A 120 2.36 0.74 -4.36
CA ILE A 120 2.77 0.18 -3.06
C ILE A 120 3.70 -1.03 -3.28
N ASN A 121 3.37 -1.94 -4.21
CA ASN A 121 4.23 -3.07 -4.56
C ASN A 121 5.61 -2.62 -5.05
N ARG A 122 5.67 -1.56 -5.85
CA ARG A 122 6.95 -0.95 -6.29
C ARG A 122 7.75 -0.42 -5.10
N VAL A 123 7.10 0.28 -4.17
CA VAL A 123 7.74 0.83 -2.97
C VAL A 123 8.30 -0.28 -2.07
N ILE A 124 7.55 -1.37 -1.87
CA ILE A 124 8.03 -2.53 -1.10
C ILE A 124 9.25 -3.16 -1.78
N GLY A 125 9.23 -3.30 -3.11
CA GLY A 125 10.39 -3.79 -3.86
C GLY A 125 11.64 -2.94 -3.62
N LEU A 126 11.50 -1.61 -3.64
CA LEU A 126 12.60 -0.69 -3.36
C LEU A 126 13.10 -0.77 -1.92
N LEU A 127 12.21 -0.98 -0.95
CA LEU A 127 12.59 -1.19 0.45
C LEU A 127 13.40 -2.48 0.62
N ASN A 128 13.00 -3.57 -0.04
CA ASN A 128 13.73 -4.84 -0.02
C ASN A 128 15.15 -4.69 -0.63
N GLU A 129 15.28 -3.94 -1.72
CA GLU A 129 16.58 -3.66 -2.35
C GLU A 129 17.50 -2.82 -1.45
N MET A 130 16.93 -1.84 -0.73
CA MET A 130 17.68 -1.01 0.20
C MET A 130 18.16 -1.82 1.42
N GLU A 131 17.31 -2.66 2.00
CA GLU A 131 17.67 -3.55 3.12
C GLU A 131 18.81 -4.49 2.73
N LYS A 132 18.69 -5.17 1.59
CA LYS A 132 19.75 -6.04 1.07
C LYS A 132 21.06 -5.29 0.86
N SER A 133 20.99 -4.05 0.38
CA SER A 133 22.18 -3.21 0.19
C SER A 133 22.85 -2.82 1.51
N LEU A 134 22.07 -2.58 2.57
CA LEU A 134 22.57 -2.31 3.93
C LEU A 134 23.20 -3.54 4.58
N ASP A 135 22.60 -4.72 4.41
CA ASP A 135 23.16 -5.98 4.91
C ASP A 135 24.49 -6.30 4.22
N GLU A 136 24.55 -6.13 2.90
CA GLU A 136 25.78 -6.34 2.11
C GLU A 136 26.91 -5.36 2.45
N THR A 137 26.61 -4.13 2.87
CA THR A 137 27.63 -3.14 3.25
C THR A 137 28.09 -3.27 4.70
N THR A 138 27.22 -3.75 5.60
CA THR A 138 27.56 -3.93 7.02
C THR A 138 28.40 -5.20 7.26
N PHE A 139 28.22 -6.26 6.47
CA PHE A 139 29.01 -7.50 6.59
C PHE A 139 30.35 -7.51 5.82
N LYS A 140 30.55 -6.60 4.86
CA LYS A 140 31.75 -6.59 3.98
C LYS A 140 32.88 -5.67 4.45
N THR A 141 32.73 -4.95 5.56
CA THR A 141 33.86 -4.30 6.24
C THR A 141 34.41 -5.24 7.31
N PRO A 142 35.46 -6.02 7.03
CA PRO A 142 36.26 -6.53 8.14
C PRO A 142 36.80 -5.30 8.84
N ILE A 143 36.33 -5.02 10.06
CA ILE A 143 37.12 -4.23 10.99
C ILE A 143 38.41 -5.04 11.15
N LEU A 144 39.41 -4.68 10.37
CA LEU A 144 40.78 -5.10 10.57
C LEU A 144 41.19 -4.47 11.90
N VAL A 145 40.80 -5.12 13.01
CA VAL A 145 41.48 -4.97 14.29
C VAL A 145 42.85 -5.59 14.06
N ASN A 146 43.70 -4.81 13.41
CA ASN A 146 45.08 -5.12 13.21
C ASN A 146 45.65 -5.21 14.62
N LYS A 147 45.99 -6.42 15.04
CA LYS A 147 46.76 -6.70 16.26
C LYS A 147 48.19 -6.21 15.99
N LEU A 148 48.34 -4.89 15.87
CA LEU A 148 49.62 -4.23 15.71
C LEU A 148 50.26 -4.20 17.09
N GLN A 149 51.03 -5.25 17.36
CA GLN A 149 52.23 -5.14 18.16
C GLN A 149 53.12 -4.09 17.47
N GLY A 150 53.07 -2.86 17.98
CA GLY A 150 53.84 -1.72 17.53
C GLY A 150 54.16 -0.88 18.76
N GLU A 151 55.44 -0.77 19.05
CA GLU A 151 56.01 -0.14 20.24
C GLU A 151 55.48 1.29 20.41
N GLY A 152 54.73 1.53 21.49
CA GLY A 152 54.43 2.89 21.92
C GLY A 152 55.73 3.55 22.36
N PRO A 153 55.99 4.83 22.03
CA PRO A 153 57.09 5.54 22.66
C PRO A 153 56.78 5.68 24.15
N SER A 154 57.57 5.01 25.00
CA SER A 154 57.59 5.31 26.42
C SER A 154 58.07 6.75 26.62
N ILE A 155 57.13 7.64 26.91
CA ILE A 155 57.44 8.90 27.57
C ILE A 155 57.77 8.61 29.03
N ILE A 156 59.07 8.58 29.30
CA ILE A 156 59.69 8.73 30.61
C ILE A 156 59.17 10.04 31.23
N PRO A 157 58.85 10.10 32.53
CA PRO A 157 58.41 11.34 33.15
C PRO A 157 59.64 12.18 33.47
N ASP A 158 59.92 13.23 32.71
CA ASP A 158 60.78 14.30 33.21
C ASP A 158 60.38 15.67 32.62
N LYS A 159 59.88 16.48 33.55
CA LYS A 159 59.88 17.94 33.67
C LYS A 159 59.36 18.81 32.51
N ASP A 160 58.50 19.73 32.94
CA ASP A 160 58.13 20.98 32.30
C ASP A 160 57.15 20.87 31.12
N THR A 161 55.93 20.40 31.43
CA THR A 161 54.76 20.74 30.61
C THR A 161 54.39 22.20 30.88
N HIS A 162 54.98 23.08 30.09
CA HIS A 162 54.49 24.44 29.88
C HIS A 162 53.19 24.34 29.08
N CYS A 163 52.07 24.76 29.67
CA CYS A 163 50.88 25.13 28.91
C CYS A 163 51.28 26.26 27.95
N THR A 164 51.17 26.05 26.65
CA THR A 164 51.19 27.12 25.65
C THR A 164 50.11 26.77 24.64
N GLU A 165 48.89 27.25 24.88
CA GLU A 165 48.41 28.60 24.49
C GLU A 165 48.24 28.70 22.97
N GLN A 166 47.07 28.27 22.50
CA GLN A 166 46.08 29.07 21.77
C GLN A 166 46.52 30.01 20.62
N ASN A 167 47.73 29.86 20.09
CA ASN A 167 48.22 30.58 18.90
C ASN A 167 48.10 29.75 17.60
N ASP A 168 47.80 28.45 17.68
CA ASP A 168 47.63 27.59 16.49
C ASP A 168 46.34 27.90 15.70
N VAL A 169 45.50 28.80 16.20
CA VAL A 169 44.28 29.25 15.50
C VAL A 169 44.59 30.38 14.50
N ASP A 170 45.60 31.21 14.77
CA ASP A 170 45.96 32.33 13.90
C ASP A 170 46.82 31.89 12.70
N ASP A 171 47.60 30.81 12.84
CA ASP A 171 48.36 30.22 11.72
C ASP A 171 47.44 29.54 10.70
N LEU A 172 46.30 28.99 11.13
CA LEU A 172 45.27 28.43 10.25
C LEU A 172 44.44 29.50 9.51
N LEU A 173 44.42 30.74 10.00
CA LEU A 173 43.78 31.87 9.32
C LEU A 173 44.71 32.52 8.28
N ALA A 174 46.03 32.46 8.49
CA ALA A 174 47.02 32.93 7.52
C ALA A 174 47.09 32.07 6.24
N ASP A 175 46.82 30.77 6.34
CA ASP A 175 46.82 29.85 5.17
C ASP A 175 45.55 29.96 4.30
N LEU A 176 44.48 30.59 4.81
CA LEU A 176 43.25 30.84 4.06
C LEU A 176 43.14 32.26 3.46
N GLY A 177 44.21 33.07 3.55
CA GLY A 177 44.40 34.26 2.73
C GLY A 177 43.36 35.39 2.88
N LEU A 178 43.01 35.75 4.12
CA LEU A 178 42.36 37.04 4.45
C LEU A 178 43.30 37.94 5.26
#